data_AF-A0A540WEI0-F1
#
_entry.id   AF-A0A540WEI0-F1
#
_cell.length_a   1.000
_cell.length_b   1.000
_cell.length_c   1.000
_cell.angle_alpha   90.00
_cell.angle_beta   90.00
_cell.angle_gamma   90.00
#
_symmetry.space_group_name_H-M   'P 1'
#
loop_
_entity.id
_entity.type
_entity.pdbx_description
1 polymer ?
#
loop_
_entity_poly.entity_id
_entity_poly.type
_entity_poly.pdbx_seq_one_letter_code
_entity_poly.pdbx_strand_id
1 'polypeptide(L)'
;MADPGDGNPDLELLYTVNGLAKSAPHWLDSLVSWVGEYGILLGLLTLIAIGWLTARRRPDAPVAVAGMLWVPLSVALAELANLPISAIVDRPRPFVSHPDLDVLIAGKAGTHSFVSDHSTMAMGVAVALFLVNRRLGAIAGVLALLQGFCRLYMGVHYPTDVLGGYALAVAVVLLLAPLANVVLVPLCHAVARSAAAPLVTAGPAGAGAGPGPGPGPVTADGGAAAARQAPNCHPPPSPTWLPEPASVPLGPSARLQALQVLRDVPPGLVPGAAGRGEPAAVADREGE
;
A
#
# COMPACT_ATOMS: atom_id res chain seq x y z
N MET A 1 -19.46 42.80 2.99
CA MET A 1 -19.28 42.28 4.36
C MET A 1 -20.33 41.20 4.55
N ALA A 2 -20.00 39.97 4.15
CA ALA A 2 -20.81 38.81 4.55
C ALA A 2 -20.91 38.84 6.09
N ASP A 3 -22.14 38.77 6.60
CA ASP A 3 -22.39 38.66 8.02
C ASP A 3 -21.73 37.38 8.53
N PRO A 4 -20.86 37.42 9.55
CA PRO A 4 -20.31 36.23 10.20
C PRO A 4 -21.38 35.34 10.90
N GLY A 5 -22.67 35.64 10.70
CA GLY A 5 -23.79 35.21 11.54
C GLY A 5 -24.80 34.26 10.93
N ASP A 6 -24.56 33.66 9.75
CA ASP A 6 -25.47 32.61 9.24
C ASP A 6 -25.26 31.24 9.93
N GLY A 7 -24.17 31.10 10.70
CA GLY A 7 -23.82 29.87 11.40
C GLY A 7 -23.43 28.72 10.46
N ASN A 8 -23.06 29.02 9.21
CA ASN A 8 -22.62 28.02 8.25
C ASN A 8 -21.12 27.73 8.41
N PRO A 9 -20.74 26.58 9.00
CA PRO A 9 -19.33 26.28 9.27
C PRO A 9 -18.49 26.13 8.00
N ASP A 10 -19.12 25.81 6.87
CA ASP A 10 -18.46 25.66 5.57
C ASP A 10 -17.97 27.03 5.05
N LEU A 11 -18.77 28.08 5.26
CA LEU A 11 -18.43 29.45 4.87
C LEU A 11 -17.47 30.10 5.88
N GLU A 12 -17.72 29.95 7.17
CA GLU A 12 -16.85 30.49 8.23
C GLU A 12 -15.42 30.00 8.07
N LEU A 13 -15.22 28.70 7.87
CA LEU A 13 -13.90 28.13 7.66
C LEU A 13 -13.28 28.58 6.34
N LEU A 14 -14.06 28.64 5.25
CA LEU A 14 -13.57 29.12 3.96
C LEU A 14 -13.06 30.56 4.05
N TYR A 15 -13.86 31.47 4.61
CA TYR A 15 -13.46 32.88 4.78
C TYR A 15 -12.27 33.03 5.74
N THR A 16 -12.19 32.21 6.78
CA THR A 16 -11.04 32.22 7.69
C THR A 16 -9.75 31.85 6.97
N VAL A 17 -9.78 30.78 6.16
CA VAL A 17 -8.59 30.30 5.44
C VAL A 17 -8.25 31.21 4.25
N ASN A 18 -9.23 31.61 3.45
CA ASN A 18 -9.02 32.53 2.32
C ASN A 18 -8.62 33.94 2.80
N GLY A 19 -9.05 34.37 3.98
CA GLY A 19 -8.64 35.62 4.61
C GLY A 19 -7.13 35.71 4.85
N LEU A 20 -6.41 34.58 4.92
CA LEU A 20 -4.95 34.58 4.96
C LEU A 20 -4.36 35.15 3.66
N ALA A 21 -4.95 34.86 2.50
CA ALA A 21 -4.51 35.37 1.20
C ALA A 21 -4.59 36.90 1.13
N LYS A 22 -5.67 37.49 1.68
CA LYS A 22 -5.83 38.97 1.75
C LYS A 22 -4.68 39.69 2.46
N SER A 23 -4.04 39.00 3.40
CA SER A 23 -2.94 39.55 4.22
C SER A 23 -1.55 39.11 3.77
N ALA A 24 -1.48 38.17 2.82
CA ALA A 24 -0.23 37.57 2.38
C ALA A 24 0.51 38.46 1.36
N PRO A 25 1.85 38.40 1.34
CA PRO A 25 2.61 39.02 0.26
C PRO A 25 2.40 38.24 -1.04
N HIS A 26 2.34 38.93 -2.18
CA HIS A 26 2.04 38.33 -3.50
C HIS A 26 2.92 37.13 -3.89
N TRP A 27 4.17 37.08 -3.45
CA TRP A 27 5.06 35.94 -3.72
C TRP A 27 4.57 34.66 -3.03
N LEU A 28 3.95 34.79 -1.85
CA LEU A 28 3.40 33.66 -1.09
C LEU A 28 2.14 33.15 -1.77
N ASP A 29 1.24 34.02 -2.22
CA ASP A 29 0.06 33.62 -3.00
C ASP A 29 0.47 32.90 -4.29
N SER A 30 1.46 33.45 -5.00
CA SER A 30 2.00 32.82 -6.21
C SER A 30 2.58 31.43 -5.91
N LEU A 31 3.28 31.28 -4.78
CA LEU A 31 3.80 30.00 -4.32
C LEU A 31 2.67 29.03 -3.98
N VAL A 32 1.67 29.45 -3.20
CA VAL A 32 0.53 28.59 -2.81
C VAL A 32 -0.28 28.17 -4.04
N SER A 33 -0.51 29.08 -4.99
CA SER A 33 -1.15 28.75 -6.27
C SER A 33 -0.38 27.71 -7.05
N TRP A 34 0.94 27.88 -7.20
CA TRP A 34 1.78 26.91 -7.90
C TRP A 34 1.86 25.56 -7.19
N VAL A 35 2.06 25.57 -5.86
CA VAL A 35 2.12 24.37 -5.01
C VAL A 35 0.79 23.63 -5.08
N GLY A 36 -0.31 24.35 -4.95
CA GLY A 36 -1.65 23.79 -5.01
C GLY A 36 -1.93 23.17 -6.37
N GLU A 37 -1.72 23.89 -7.47
CA GLU A 37 -2.13 23.44 -8.81
C GLU A 37 -1.19 22.39 -9.41
N TYR A 38 0.10 22.46 -9.09
CA TYR A 38 1.11 21.59 -9.71
C TYR A 38 2.04 20.91 -8.71
N GLY A 39 2.57 21.65 -7.73
CA GLY A 39 3.67 21.19 -6.88
C GLY A 39 3.33 19.93 -6.06
N ILE A 40 2.15 19.88 -5.45
CA ILE A 40 1.73 18.73 -4.64
C ILE A 40 1.48 17.50 -5.52
N LEU A 41 0.80 17.65 -6.66
CA LEU A 41 0.57 16.54 -7.58
C LEU A 41 1.90 15.99 -8.14
N LEU A 42 2.86 16.86 -8.45
CA LEU A 42 4.21 16.46 -8.84
C LEU A 42 4.95 15.73 -7.70
N GLY A 43 4.80 16.21 -6.46
CA GLY A 43 5.33 15.56 -5.26
C GLY A 43 4.75 14.15 -5.08
N LEU A 44 3.44 14.00 -5.22
CA LEU A 44 2.75 12.72 -5.16
C LEU A 44 3.19 11.77 -6.29
N LEU A 45 3.32 12.26 -7.52
CA LEU A 45 3.87 11.47 -8.64
C LEU A 45 5.29 10.99 -8.34
N THR A 46 6.11 11.84 -7.71
CA THR A 46 7.47 11.49 -7.26
C THR A 46 7.43 10.38 -6.21
N LEU A 47 6.51 10.46 -5.24
CA LEU A 47 6.32 9.39 -4.24
C LEU A 47 5.86 8.08 -4.88
N ILE A 48 5.00 8.13 -5.90
CA ILE A 48 4.59 6.94 -6.68
C ILE A 48 5.80 6.34 -7.38
N ALA A 49 6.65 7.15 -8.03
CA ALA A 49 7.85 6.67 -8.69
C ALA A 49 8.85 6.04 -7.70
N ILE A 50 9.09 6.68 -6.55
CA ILE A 50 9.93 6.12 -5.48
C ILE A 50 9.33 4.81 -4.95
N GLY A 51 8.01 4.77 -4.73
CA GLY A 51 7.28 3.57 -4.32
C GLY A 51 7.43 2.43 -5.31
N TRP A 52 7.31 2.69 -6.61
CA TRP A 52 7.50 1.72 -7.68
C TRP A 52 8.93 1.15 -7.69
N LEU A 53 9.93 2.04 -7.67
CA LEU A 53 11.34 1.66 -7.71
C LEU A 53 11.76 0.86 -6.46
N THR A 54 11.18 1.16 -5.30
CA THR A 54 11.45 0.43 -4.06
C THR A 54 10.67 -0.88 -4.00
N ALA A 55 9.42 -0.92 -4.47
CA ALA A 55 8.59 -2.13 -4.53
C ALA A 55 9.25 -3.26 -5.32
N ARG A 56 9.83 -2.94 -6.48
CA ARG A 56 10.53 -3.91 -7.36
C ARG A 56 11.74 -4.58 -6.70
N ARG A 57 12.30 -4.00 -5.64
CA ARG A 57 13.47 -4.52 -4.91
C ARG A 57 13.10 -5.37 -3.70
N ARG A 58 11.81 -5.50 -3.38
CA ARG A 58 11.36 -6.26 -2.21
C ARG A 58 11.35 -7.77 -2.51
N PRO A 59 11.51 -8.64 -1.50
CA PRO A 59 11.36 -10.09 -1.68
C PRO A 59 9.97 -10.48 -2.20
N ASP A 60 8.94 -9.72 -1.84
CA ASP A 60 7.54 -9.84 -2.28
C ASP A 60 7.21 -8.91 -3.47
N ALA A 61 8.19 -8.61 -4.33
CA ALA A 61 8.07 -7.63 -5.41
C ALA A 61 6.79 -7.76 -6.28
N PRO A 62 6.34 -8.95 -6.72
CA PRO A 62 5.07 -9.06 -7.46
C PRO A 62 3.85 -8.50 -6.71
N VAL A 63 3.76 -8.74 -5.40
CA VAL A 63 2.66 -8.23 -4.56
C VAL A 63 2.81 -6.72 -4.36
N ALA A 64 4.03 -6.26 -4.05
CA ALA A 64 4.29 -4.85 -3.82
C ALA A 64 4.06 -4.00 -5.09
N VAL A 65 4.47 -4.50 -6.26
CA VAL A 65 4.25 -3.86 -7.56
C VAL A 65 2.78 -3.86 -7.94
N ALA A 66 2.03 -4.93 -7.68
CA ALA A 66 0.57 -4.95 -7.85
C ALA A 66 -0.09 -3.84 -7.02
N GLY A 67 0.32 -3.66 -5.76
CA GLY A 67 -0.11 -2.55 -4.92
C GLY A 67 0.25 -1.18 -5.50
N MET A 68 1.44 -1.02 -6.09
CA MET A 68 1.82 0.23 -6.74
C MET A 68 1.04 0.51 -8.03
N LEU A 69 0.64 -0.51 -8.79
CA LEU A 69 -0.29 -0.37 -9.93
C LEU A 69 -1.69 0.06 -9.48
N TRP A 70 -2.11 -0.38 -8.29
CA TRP A 70 -3.38 0.02 -7.70
C TRP A 70 -3.45 1.52 -7.41
N VAL A 71 -2.33 2.18 -7.09
CA VAL A 71 -2.30 3.62 -6.77
C VAL A 71 -2.91 4.48 -7.89
N PRO A 72 -2.35 4.55 -9.11
CA PRO A 72 -2.95 5.36 -10.19
C PRO A 72 -4.30 4.81 -10.65
N LEU A 73 -4.51 3.48 -10.62
CA LEU A 73 -5.78 2.89 -11.05
C LEU A 73 -6.94 3.30 -10.13
N SER A 74 -6.74 3.28 -8.82
CA SER A 74 -7.75 3.68 -7.84
C SER A 74 -8.11 5.17 -7.95
N VAL A 75 -7.12 6.04 -8.20
CA VAL A 75 -7.36 7.47 -8.46
C VAL A 75 -8.19 7.66 -9.73
N ALA A 76 -7.86 6.97 -10.82
CA ALA A 76 -8.64 7.04 -12.05
C ALA A 76 -10.09 6.56 -11.85
N LEU A 77 -10.30 5.51 -11.06
CA LEU A 77 -11.64 5.03 -10.70
C LEU A 77 -12.40 6.02 -9.81
N ALA A 78 -11.71 6.70 -8.89
CA ALA A 78 -12.31 7.73 -8.05
C ALA A 78 -12.75 8.95 -8.88
N GLU A 79 -11.93 9.40 -9.82
CA GLU A 79 -12.31 10.49 -10.74
C GLU A 79 -13.42 10.07 -11.69
N LEU A 80 -13.43 8.83 -12.18
CA LEU A 80 -14.53 8.31 -12.97
C LEU A 80 -15.85 8.30 -12.18
N ALA A 81 -15.81 7.95 -10.90
CA ALA A 81 -16.96 8.02 -10.00
C ALA A 81 -17.37 9.47 -9.68
N ASN A 82 -16.40 10.40 -9.66
CA ASN A 82 -16.65 11.82 -9.41
C ASN A 82 -17.43 12.49 -10.55
N LEU A 83 -17.20 12.11 -11.82
CA LEU A 83 -17.90 12.70 -12.98
C LEU A 83 -19.43 12.77 -12.82
N PRO A 84 -20.16 11.66 -12.55
CA PRO A 84 -21.60 11.73 -12.34
C PRO A 84 -21.98 12.43 -11.03
N ILE A 85 -21.19 12.29 -9.96
CA ILE A 85 -21.46 12.96 -8.67
C ILE A 85 -21.47 14.47 -8.87
N SER A 86 -20.43 15.01 -9.52
CA SER A 86 -20.29 16.43 -9.78
C SER A 86 -21.43 16.97 -10.64
N ALA A 87 -21.84 16.23 -11.67
CA ALA A 87 -22.94 16.64 -12.55
C ALA A 87 -24.31 16.60 -11.86
N ILE A 88 -24.53 15.68 -10.92
CA ILE A 88 -25.80 15.56 -10.19
C ILE A 88 -25.90 16.63 -9.09
N VAL A 89 -24.79 16.88 -8.37
CA VAL A 89 -24.78 17.85 -7.28
C VAL A 89 -24.77 19.28 -7.80
N ASP A 90 -24.14 19.53 -8.96
CA ASP A 90 -24.13 20.80 -9.69
C ASP A 90 -23.88 22.03 -8.78
N ARG A 91 -22.99 21.86 -7.80
CA ARG A 91 -22.74 22.91 -6.80
C ARG A 91 -21.85 24.00 -7.41
N PRO A 92 -22.29 25.27 -7.46
CA PRO A 92 -21.45 26.35 -7.96
C PRO A 92 -20.22 26.57 -7.07
N ARG A 93 -19.12 27.03 -7.65
CA ARG A 93 -17.90 27.34 -6.88
C ARG A 93 -18.09 28.54 -5.96
N PRO A 94 -17.36 28.60 -4.82
CA PRO A 94 -17.53 29.66 -3.84
C PRO A 94 -17.45 31.07 -4.44
N PHE A 95 -16.48 31.32 -5.31
CA PHE A 95 -16.29 32.62 -5.94
C PHE A 95 -17.44 33.09 -6.84
N VAL A 96 -18.37 32.20 -7.22
CA VAL A 96 -19.57 32.58 -7.98
C VAL A 96 -20.60 33.24 -7.06
N SER A 97 -20.76 32.71 -5.84
CA SER A 97 -21.75 33.17 -4.87
C SER A 97 -21.18 34.17 -3.86
N HIS A 98 -19.85 34.23 -3.73
CA HIS A 98 -19.13 35.00 -2.73
C HIS A 98 -18.03 35.85 -3.37
N PRO A 99 -18.38 37.03 -3.91
CA PRO A 99 -17.44 37.90 -4.64
C PRO A 99 -16.36 38.52 -3.75
N ASP A 100 -16.52 38.47 -2.43
CA ASP A 100 -15.55 38.97 -1.45
C ASP A 100 -14.36 37.99 -1.27
N LEU A 101 -14.33 36.84 -1.95
CA LEU A 101 -13.22 35.87 -1.89
C LEU A 101 -12.07 36.24 -2.84
N ASP A 102 -10.83 36.03 -2.38
CA ASP A 102 -9.65 36.16 -3.24
C ASP A 102 -9.45 34.87 -4.03
N VAL A 103 -9.59 34.95 -5.36
CA VAL A 103 -9.44 33.81 -6.27
C VAL A 103 -8.08 33.83 -6.92
N LEU A 104 -7.24 32.88 -6.55
CA LEU A 104 -5.83 32.87 -6.96
C LEU A 104 -5.56 32.00 -8.21
N ILE A 105 -6.60 31.47 -8.85
CA ILE A 105 -6.53 30.62 -10.05
C ILE A 105 -7.64 30.99 -11.05
N ALA A 106 -7.28 31.13 -12.32
CA ALA A 106 -8.20 31.36 -13.43
C ALA A 106 -8.73 30.05 -14.05
N GLY A 107 -9.77 30.15 -14.89
CA GLY A 107 -10.23 29.03 -15.74
C GLY A 107 -11.12 28.00 -15.04
N LYS A 108 -11.60 28.28 -13.82
CA LYS A 108 -12.56 27.41 -13.10
C LYS A 108 -14.01 27.89 -13.21
N ALA A 109 -14.27 29.03 -13.85
CA ALA A 109 -15.62 29.55 -14.05
C ALA A 109 -16.46 28.57 -14.91
N GLY A 110 -17.73 28.37 -14.52
CA GLY A 110 -18.63 27.42 -15.20
C GLY A 110 -18.35 25.94 -14.92
N THR A 111 -17.55 25.62 -13.89
CA THR A 111 -17.30 24.24 -13.45
C THR A 111 -17.88 24.00 -12.05
N HIS A 112 -18.16 22.74 -11.73
CA HIS A 112 -18.68 22.32 -10.42
C HIS A 112 -17.62 22.37 -9.33
N SER A 113 -18.08 22.54 -8.09
CA SER A 113 -17.23 22.57 -6.89
C SER A 113 -17.17 21.23 -6.14
N PHE A 114 -18.28 20.49 -6.11
CA PHE A 114 -18.38 19.24 -5.35
C PHE A 114 -18.30 18.01 -6.25
N VAL A 115 -17.50 16.98 -5.97
CA VAL A 115 -16.42 16.94 -4.96
C VAL A 115 -15.12 17.49 -5.55
N SER A 116 -14.14 17.84 -4.71
CA SER A 116 -12.89 18.43 -5.18
C SER A 116 -11.94 17.42 -5.83
N ASP A 117 -11.74 17.48 -7.16
CA ASP A 117 -10.82 16.59 -7.91
C ASP A 117 -9.41 16.54 -7.30
N HIS A 118 -8.82 17.71 -6.99
CA HIS A 118 -7.47 17.74 -6.42
C HIS A 118 -7.39 17.05 -5.06
N SER A 119 -8.44 17.20 -4.25
CA SER A 119 -8.51 16.57 -2.92
C SER A 119 -8.72 15.06 -3.06
N THR A 120 -9.58 14.64 -3.99
CA THR A 120 -9.82 13.24 -4.37
C THR A 120 -8.54 12.57 -4.86
N MET A 121 -7.85 13.15 -5.84
CA MET A 121 -6.58 12.63 -6.36
C MET A 121 -5.53 12.51 -5.25
N ALA A 122 -5.32 13.58 -4.47
CA ALA A 122 -4.27 13.59 -3.47
C ALA A 122 -4.50 12.57 -2.35
N MET A 123 -5.74 12.47 -1.84
CA MET A 123 -6.10 11.49 -0.83
C MET A 123 -6.10 10.06 -1.38
N GLY A 124 -6.53 9.86 -2.63
CA GLY A 124 -6.49 8.57 -3.30
C GLY A 124 -5.07 8.02 -3.37
N VAL A 125 -4.12 8.85 -3.81
CA VAL A 125 -2.68 8.50 -3.78
C VAL A 125 -2.21 8.20 -2.36
N ALA A 126 -2.56 9.05 -1.39
CA ALA A 126 -2.13 8.88 0.00
C ALA A 126 -2.58 7.55 0.60
N VAL A 127 -3.87 7.23 0.51
CA VAL A 127 -4.45 6.01 1.07
C VAL A 127 -3.89 4.78 0.34
N ALA A 128 -3.86 4.79 -0.99
CA ALA A 128 -3.35 3.65 -1.76
C ALA A 128 -1.86 3.40 -1.50
N LEU A 129 -1.03 4.46 -1.42
CA LEU A 129 0.37 4.33 -1.02
C LEU A 129 0.51 3.82 0.42
N PHE A 130 -0.37 4.22 1.33
CA PHE A 130 -0.32 3.77 2.72
C PHE A 130 -0.53 2.26 2.86
N LEU A 131 -1.36 1.66 1.98
CA LEU A 131 -1.56 0.21 1.91
C LEU A 131 -0.30 -0.54 1.47
N VAL A 132 0.58 0.09 0.68
CA VAL A 132 1.81 -0.53 0.15
C VAL A 132 3.03 -0.23 1.02
N ASN A 133 3.19 1.02 1.43
CA ASN A 133 4.28 1.55 2.24
C ASN A 133 3.77 2.67 3.15
N ARG A 134 3.60 2.35 4.44
CA ARG A 134 3.07 3.28 5.45
C ARG A 134 3.84 4.60 5.57
N ARG A 135 5.16 4.61 5.33
CA ARG A 135 5.96 5.84 5.40
C ARG A 135 5.66 6.75 4.22
N LEU A 136 5.67 6.22 3.00
CA LEU A 136 5.33 6.99 1.80
C LEU A 136 3.88 7.46 1.85
N GLY A 137 2.95 6.59 2.28
CA GLY A 137 1.55 6.95 2.48
C GLY A 137 1.33 8.03 3.54
N ALA A 138 2.09 8.03 4.64
CA ALA A 138 1.98 9.08 5.66
C ALA A 138 2.46 10.44 5.12
N ILE A 139 3.58 10.47 4.38
CA ILE A 139 4.07 11.69 3.72
C ILE A 139 3.03 12.19 2.71
N ALA A 140 2.51 11.27 1.87
CA ALA A 140 1.45 11.59 0.92
C ALA A 140 0.16 12.08 1.62
N GLY A 141 -0.16 11.57 2.81
CA GLY A 141 -1.29 12.02 3.63
C GLY A 141 -1.13 13.47 4.08
N VAL A 142 0.07 13.87 4.52
CA VAL A 142 0.37 15.28 4.84
C VAL A 142 0.21 16.16 3.59
N LEU A 143 0.72 15.71 2.44
CA LEU A 143 0.54 16.40 1.17
C LEU A 143 -0.93 16.50 0.76
N ALA A 144 -1.73 15.47 1.00
CA ALA A 144 -3.16 15.48 0.71
C ALA A 144 -3.92 16.49 1.58
N LEU A 145 -3.61 16.58 2.88
CA LEU A 145 -4.18 17.58 3.77
C LEU A 145 -3.77 19.00 3.35
N LEU A 146 -2.50 19.19 2.98
CA LEU A 146 -2.02 20.46 2.42
C LEU A 146 -2.73 20.81 1.12
N GLN A 147 -3.03 19.83 0.26
CA GLN A 147 -3.79 20.04 -0.97
C GLN A 147 -5.17 20.64 -0.68
N GLY A 148 -5.88 20.07 0.30
CA GLY A 148 -7.19 20.57 0.73
C GLY A 148 -7.10 21.99 1.25
N PHE A 149 -6.10 22.28 2.08
CA PHE A 149 -5.82 23.64 2.55
C PHE A 149 -5.60 24.61 1.39
N CYS A 150 -4.77 24.26 0.40
CA CYS A 150 -4.55 25.12 -0.77
C CYS A 150 -5.85 25.39 -1.53
N ARG A 151 -6.78 24.43 -1.63
CA ARG A 151 -8.07 24.63 -2.31
C ARG A 151 -8.95 25.67 -1.60
N LEU A 152 -8.96 25.67 -0.27
CA LEU A 152 -9.67 26.67 0.53
C LEU A 152 -8.97 28.03 0.47
N TYR A 153 -7.64 28.04 0.59
CA TYR A 153 -6.82 29.25 0.54
C TYR A 153 -7.05 30.03 -0.76
N MET A 154 -7.16 29.33 -1.89
CA MET A 154 -7.39 29.95 -3.20
C MET A 154 -8.86 30.25 -3.52
N GLY A 155 -9.79 30.00 -2.59
CA GLY A 155 -11.21 30.34 -2.74
C GLY A 155 -11.96 29.52 -3.80
N VAL A 156 -11.44 28.35 -4.20
CA VAL A 156 -11.98 27.57 -5.33
C VAL A 156 -12.91 26.41 -4.92
N HIS A 157 -12.93 26.06 -3.64
CA HIS A 157 -13.75 25.00 -3.06
C HIS A 157 -14.20 25.34 -1.65
N TYR A 158 -15.33 24.77 -1.24
CA TYR A 158 -15.78 24.74 0.13
C TYR A 158 -15.08 23.60 0.92
N PRO A 159 -14.95 23.71 2.26
CA PRO A 159 -14.46 22.62 3.11
C PRO A 159 -15.16 21.28 2.87
N THR A 160 -16.48 21.28 2.69
CA THR A 160 -17.25 20.06 2.39
C THR A 160 -16.93 19.45 1.03
N ASP A 161 -16.50 20.24 0.03
CA ASP A 161 -16.03 19.70 -1.26
C ASP A 161 -14.72 18.93 -1.10
N VAL A 162 -13.82 19.44 -0.25
CA VAL A 162 -12.53 18.82 0.09
C VAL A 162 -12.75 17.53 0.88
N LEU A 163 -13.58 17.58 1.92
CA LEU A 163 -13.93 16.41 2.72
C LEU A 163 -14.67 15.35 1.90
N GLY A 164 -15.57 15.76 1.01
CA GLY A 164 -16.25 14.88 0.06
C GLY A 164 -15.26 14.18 -0.87
N GLY A 165 -14.27 14.90 -1.39
CA GLY A 165 -13.22 14.31 -2.23
C GLY A 165 -12.36 13.30 -1.47
N TYR A 166 -11.98 13.62 -0.23
CA TYR A 166 -11.27 12.68 0.64
C TYR A 166 -12.09 11.42 0.92
N ALA A 167 -13.37 11.58 1.26
CA ALA A 167 -14.25 10.46 1.55
C ALA A 167 -14.46 9.56 0.33
N LEU A 168 -14.69 10.16 -0.86
CA LEU A 168 -14.81 9.43 -2.11
C LEU A 168 -13.55 8.62 -2.40
N ALA A 169 -12.38 9.24 -2.30
CA ALA A 169 -11.10 8.58 -2.55
C ALA A 169 -10.85 7.43 -1.57
N VAL A 170 -11.05 7.64 -0.27
CA VAL A 170 -10.92 6.58 0.76
C VAL A 170 -11.86 5.43 0.45
N ALA A 171 -13.13 5.70 0.14
CA ALA A 171 -14.11 4.67 -0.17
C ALA A 171 -13.70 3.84 -1.40
N VAL A 172 -13.36 4.50 -2.51
CA VAL A 172 -12.97 3.81 -3.76
C VAL A 172 -11.71 2.97 -3.55
N VAL A 173 -10.68 3.54 -2.91
CA VAL A 173 -9.42 2.83 -2.67
C VAL A 173 -9.64 1.59 -1.80
N LEU A 174 -10.37 1.72 -0.69
CA LEU A 174 -10.52 0.63 0.28
C LEU A 174 -11.51 -0.45 -0.20
N LEU A 175 -12.63 -0.05 -0.80
CA LEU A 175 -13.66 -1.00 -1.23
C LEU A 175 -13.22 -1.84 -2.43
N LEU A 176 -12.43 -1.25 -3.35
CA LEU A 176 -11.99 -1.94 -4.56
C LEU A 176 -10.61 -2.59 -4.43
N ALA A 177 -9.83 -2.30 -3.39
CA ALA A 177 -8.52 -2.93 -3.16
C ALA A 177 -8.55 -4.47 -3.15
N PRO A 178 -9.53 -5.16 -2.50
CA PRO A 178 -9.59 -6.62 -2.54
C PRO A 178 -9.77 -7.16 -3.96
N LEU A 179 -10.64 -6.54 -4.74
CA LEU A 179 -10.88 -6.90 -6.15
C LEU A 179 -9.63 -6.65 -6.99
N ALA A 180 -9.00 -5.50 -6.81
CA ALA A 180 -7.75 -5.16 -7.47
C ALA A 180 -6.65 -6.18 -7.17
N ASN A 181 -6.53 -6.64 -5.91
CA ASN A 181 -5.54 -7.65 -5.53
C ASN A 181 -5.80 -9.00 -6.20
N VAL A 182 -7.06 -9.43 -6.30
CA VAL A 182 -7.44 -10.68 -7.00
C VAL A 182 -6.98 -10.67 -8.46
N VAL A 183 -6.95 -9.50 -9.11
CA VAL A 183 -6.55 -9.36 -10.52
C VAL A 183 -5.05 -9.06 -10.68
N LEU A 184 -4.56 -8.04 -9.99
CA LEU A 184 -3.22 -7.48 -10.18
C LEU A 184 -2.11 -8.39 -9.63
N VAL A 185 -2.35 -9.10 -8.52
CA VAL A 185 -1.31 -9.96 -7.91
C VAL A 185 -0.99 -11.17 -8.80
N PRO A 186 -1.96 -11.98 -9.26
CA PRO A 186 -1.67 -13.07 -10.20
C PRO A 186 -1.06 -12.58 -11.50
N LEU A 187 -1.51 -11.43 -12.01
CA LEU A 187 -0.94 -10.80 -13.20
C LEU A 187 0.54 -10.46 -12.99
N CYS A 188 0.90 -9.81 -11.88
CA CYS A 188 2.29 -9.48 -11.58
C CYS A 188 3.17 -10.73 -11.41
N HIS A 189 2.64 -11.80 -10.82
CA HIS A 189 3.33 -13.09 -10.77
C HIS A 189 3.53 -13.70 -12.16
N ALA A 190 2.55 -13.58 -13.07
CA ALA A 190 2.68 -14.05 -14.44
C ALA A 190 3.73 -13.23 -15.22
N VAL A 191 3.70 -11.90 -15.10
CA VAL A 191 4.68 -10.99 -15.71
C VAL A 191 6.10 -11.26 -15.19
N ALA A 192 6.25 -11.54 -13.90
CA ALA A 192 7.55 -11.87 -13.29
C ALA A 192 8.19 -13.16 -13.84
N ARG A 193 7.41 -14.04 -14.50
CA ARG A 193 7.90 -15.26 -15.17
C ARG A 193 8.11 -15.09 -16.69
N SER A 194 7.93 -13.87 -17.21
CA SER A 194 8.03 -13.57 -18.63
C SER A 194 9.28 -12.75 -18.97
N ALA A 195 9.51 -12.47 -20.26
CA ALA A 195 10.54 -11.52 -20.68
C ALA A 195 10.36 -10.11 -20.08
N ALA A 196 9.14 -9.77 -19.63
CA ALA A 196 8.83 -8.50 -18.98
C ALA A 196 9.10 -8.51 -17.46
N ALA A 197 9.75 -9.55 -16.92
CA ALA A 197 10.13 -9.62 -15.50
C ALA A 197 10.82 -8.35 -14.95
N PRO A 198 11.70 -7.65 -15.70
CA PRO A 198 12.30 -6.41 -15.22
C PRO A 198 11.28 -5.34 -14.81
N LEU A 199 10.06 -5.34 -15.34
CA LEU A 199 9.02 -4.37 -14.92
C LEU A 199 8.52 -4.63 -13.49
N VAL A 200 8.59 -5.87 -13.01
CA VAL A 200 8.03 -6.29 -11.71
C VAL A 200 9.11 -6.58 -10.69
N THR A 201 10.25 -7.15 -11.10
CA THR A 201 11.36 -7.47 -10.21
C THR A 201 12.61 -6.75 -10.67
N ALA A 202 13.34 -6.14 -9.73
CA ALA A 202 14.71 -5.74 -9.97
C ALA A 202 15.58 -6.99 -9.74
N GLY A 203 16.33 -7.42 -10.76
CA GLY A 203 17.32 -8.49 -10.58
C GLY A 203 18.34 -8.12 -9.49
N PRO A 204 19.05 -9.10 -8.91
CA PRO A 204 20.10 -8.82 -7.94
C PRO A 204 21.06 -7.80 -8.55
N ALA A 205 21.24 -6.66 -7.87
CA ALA A 205 22.20 -5.65 -8.31
C ALA A 205 23.60 -6.28 -8.24
N GLY A 206 24.12 -6.70 -9.40
CA GLY A 206 25.47 -7.25 -9.52
C GLY A 206 25.59 -8.78 -9.44
N ALA A 207 25.09 -9.49 -10.46
CA ALA A 207 25.73 -10.72 -10.94
C ALA A 207 26.36 -10.49 -12.34
N GLY A 208 26.84 -9.27 -12.57
CA GLY A 208 27.70 -8.91 -13.69
C GLY A 208 29.16 -9.15 -13.31
N ALA A 209 29.56 -10.40 -13.16
CA ALA A 209 30.93 -10.84 -13.35
C ALA A 209 30.86 -11.93 -14.42
N GLY A 210 31.52 -11.69 -15.56
CA GLY A 210 31.29 -12.37 -16.84
C GLY A 210 31.48 -13.89 -16.83
N PRO A 211 31.28 -14.55 -17.98
CA PRO A 211 31.61 -15.96 -18.12
C PRO A 211 33.10 -16.11 -17.86
N GLY A 212 33.47 -16.70 -16.72
CA GLY A 212 34.85 -17.10 -16.46
C GLY A 212 35.31 -18.02 -17.60
N PRO A 213 36.55 -17.90 -18.08
CA PRO A 213 37.05 -18.76 -19.14
C PRO A 213 36.97 -20.20 -18.64
N GLY A 214 36.31 -21.06 -19.43
CA GLY A 214 36.11 -22.46 -19.09
C GLY A 214 37.44 -23.18 -18.81
N PRO A 215 37.43 -24.22 -17.96
CA PRO A 215 38.62 -25.04 -17.78
C PRO A 215 38.94 -25.71 -19.12
N GLY A 216 40.14 -25.45 -19.63
CA GLY A 216 40.67 -26.08 -20.85
C GLY A 216 40.76 -27.61 -20.72
N PRO A 217 40.99 -28.32 -21.83
CA PRO A 217 41.02 -29.77 -21.84
C PRO A 217 42.27 -30.24 -21.09
N VAL A 218 42.07 -30.97 -19.99
CA VAL A 218 43.16 -31.71 -19.33
C VAL A 218 43.44 -32.93 -20.20
N THR A 219 44.58 -32.89 -20.89
CA THR A 219 45.18 -34.05 -21.54
C THR A 219 45.57 -35.07 -20.48
N ALA A 220 45.08 -36.29 -20.63
CA ALA A 220 45.53 -37.44 -19.87
C ALA A 220 46.96 -37.80 -20.31
N ASP A 221 47.89 -37.82 -19.36
CA ASP A 221 49.05 -38.70 -19.43
C ASP A 221 49.45 -39.15 -18.02
N GLY A 222 49.77 -40.43 -17.91
CA GLY A 222 49.87 -41.17 -16.66
C GLY A 222 51.16 -40.96 -15.86
N GLY A 223 51.10 -41.32 -14.59
CA GLY A 223 52.29 -41.37 -13.72
C GLY A 223 51.92 -41.70 -12.28
N ALA A 224 52.49 -42.79 -11.77
CA ALA A 224 52.13 -43.48 -10.53
C ALA A 224 52.40 -42.74 -9.20
N ALA A 225 51.65 -43.22 -8.19
CA ALA A 225 52.01 -43.36 -6.77
C ALA A 225 52.09 -42.11 -5.87
N ALA A 226 51.10 -41.96 -4.99
CA ALA A 226 51.33 -41.76 -3.55
C ALA A 226 50.01 -41.92 -2.78
N ALA A 227 49.92 -42.98 -1.96
CA ALA A 227 48.90 -43.10 -0.93
C ALA A 227 49.07 -41.97 0.09
N ARG A 228 48.03 -41.14 0.27
CA ARG A 228 47.90 -40.25 1.43
C ARG A 228 46.49 -40.37 1.99
N GLN A 229 46.47 -40.52 3.31
CA GLN A 229 45.36 -40.83 4.19
C GLN A 229 44.24 -39.78 4.12
N ALA A 230 43.00 -40.26 4.25
CA ALA A 230 41.84 -39.42 4.49
C ALA A 230 41.94 -38.77 5.89
N PRO A 231 41.63 -37.47 6.06
CA PRO A 231 41.44 -36.89 7.39
C PRO A 231 40.07 -37.29 7.93
N ASN A 232 40.06 -37.74 9.19
CA ASN A 232 38.86 -38.03 9.98
C ASN A 232 37.91 -36.82 10.04
N CYS A 233 36.66 -37.03 9.63
CA CYS A 233 35.57 -36.08 9.86
C CYS A 233 35.09 -36.22 11.32
N HIS A 234 35.44 -35.27 12.18
CA HIS A 234 34.74 -35.06 13.45
C HIS A 234 33.56 -34.08 13.21
N PRO A 235 32.36 -34.34 13.75
CA PRO A 235 31.29 -33.34 13.76
C PRO A 235 31.65 -32.19 14.72
N PRO A 236 31.28 -30.93 14.42
CA PRO A 236 31.51 -29.81 15.31
C PRO A 236 30.65 -29.91 16.58
N PRO A 237 31.11 -29.41 17.74
CA PRO A 237 30.28 -29.31 18.93
C PRO A 237 29.13 -28.31 18.74
N SER A 238 27.99 -28.61 19.33
CA SER A 238 26.80 -27.76 19.33
C SER A 238 27.05 -26.42 20.05
N PRO A 239 26.50 -25.29 19.57
CA PRO A 239 26.64 -24.00 20.24
C PRO A 239 25.80 -23.96 21.54
N THR A 240 26.47 -23.75 22.67
CA THR A 240 25.91 -23.66 24.04
C THR A 240 25.30 -22.29 24.39
N TRP A 241 24.63 -21.60 23.46
CA TRP A 241 24.10 -20.24 23.70
C TRP A 241 22.60 -20.05 23.41
N LEU A 242 21.80 -21.11 23.43
CA LEU A 242 20.34 -20.95 23.49
C LEU A 242 19.90 -20.85 24.96
N PRO A 243 19.31 -19.72 25.41
CA PRO A 243 18.61 -19.72 26.69
C PRO A 243 17.40 -20.66 26.60
N GLU A 244 17.21 -21.47 27.63
CA GLU A 244 16.03 -22.32 27.81
C GLU A 244 14.74 -21.48 27.68
N PRO A 245 13.69 -21.98 27.00
CA PRO A 245 12.42 -21.28 26.96
C PRO A 245 11.80 -21.29 28.37
N ALA A 246 11.78 -20.11 29.00
CA ALA A 246 11.04 -19.88 30.23
C ALA A 246 9.57 -20.29 30.02
N SER A 247 9.11 -21.27 30.80
CA SER A 247 7.71 -21.65 30.90
C SER A 247 6.93 -20.51 31.55
N VAL A 248 6.36 -19.63 30.72
CA VAL A 248 5.41 -18.61 31.18
C VAL A 248 4.15 -19.33 31.69
N PRO A 249 3.76 -19.21 32.97
CA PRO A 249 2.53 -19.79 33.46
C PRO A 249 1.36 -19.01 32.85
N LEU A 250 0.61 -19.65 31.94
CA LEU A 250 -0.65 -19.10 31.46
C LEU A 250 -1.64 -19.04 32.62
N GLY A 251 -2.17 -17.84 32.89
CA GLY A 251 -3.19 -17.64 33.92
C GLY A 251 -4.45 -18.50 33.68
N PRO A 252 -5.29 -18.73 34.71
CA PRO A 252 -6.46 -19.62 34.65
C PRO A 252 -7.39 -19.35 33.46
N SER A 253 -7.49 -18.09 33.05
CA SER A 253 -8.31 -17.60 31.94
C SER A 253 -7.81 -18.05 30.57
N ALA A 254 -6.50 -18.11 30.35
CA ALA A 254 -5.91 -18.51 29.08
C ALA A 254 -5.98 -20.04 28.86
N ARG A 255 -5.94 -20.82 29.95
CA ARG A 255 -6.11 -22.27 29.91
C ARG A 255 -7.55 -22.67 29.55
N LEU A 256 -8.55 -21.91 30.00
CA LEU A 256 -9.96 -22.13 29.64
C LEU A 256 -10.26 -21.75 28.18
N GLN A 257 -9.67 -20.66 27.68
CA GLN A 257 -9.81 -20.26 26.27
C GLN A 257 -9.16 -21.28 25.32
N ALA A 258 -8.00 -21.84 25.68
CA ALA A 258 -7.36 -22.89 24.88
C ALA A 258 -8.16 -24.21 24.86
N LEU A 259 -8.81 -24.56 25.98
CA LEU A 259 -9.67 -25.74 26.05
C LEU A 259 -11.01 -25.55 25.31
N GLN A 260 -11.53 -24.33 25.20
CA GLN A 260 -12.72 -24.03 24.40
C GLN A 260 -12.45 -24.16 22.90
N VAL A 261 -11.31 -23.66 22.41
CA VAL A 261 -10.90 -23.77 21.00
C VAL A 261 -10.75 -25.24 20.56
N LEU A 262 -10.31 -26.14 21.45
CA LEU A 262 -10.19 -27.57 21.15
C LEU A 262 -11.53 -28.32 21.19
N ARG A 263 -12.56 -27.76 21.82
CA ARG A 263 -13.90 -28.37 21.89
C ARG A 263 -14.74 -28.12 20.65
N ASP A 264 -14.40 -27.07 19.88
CA ASP A 264 -15.13 -26.62 18.69
C ASP A 264 -14.55 -27.16 17.38
N VAL A 265 -13.61 -28.11 17.44
CA VAL A 265 -13.07 -28.79 16.26
C VAL A 265 -14.01 -29.94 15.85
N PRO A 266 -14.64 -29.92 14.67
CA PRO A 266 -15.49 -31.00 14.20
C PRO A 266 -14.66 -32.29 13.97
N PRO A 267 -15.21 -33.48 14.26
CA PRO A 267 -14.49 -34.75 14.08
C PRO A 267 -14.22 -34.98 12.58
N GLY A 268 -12.95 -34.91 12.19
CA GLY A 268 -12.51 -35.12 10.80
C GLY A 268 -11.29 -34.32 10.35
N LEU A 269 -10.78 -33.40 11.17
CA LEU A 269 -9.69 -32.47 10.80
C LEU A 269 -8.43 -32.59 11.69
N VAL A 270 -8.08 -33.80 12.11
CA VAL A 270 -6.76 -34.11 12.70
C VAL A 270 -5.94 -34.92 11.69
N PRO A 271 -4.94 -34.33 11.00
CA PRO A 271 -4.01 -35.07 10.18
C PRO A 271 -2.94 -35.72 11.08
N GLY A 272 -2.89 -37.05 11.12
CA GLY A 272 -1.76 -37.78 11.73
C GLY A 272 -2.16 -38.83 12.76
N ALA A 273 -2.91 -39.86 12.36
CA ALA A 273 -2.95 -41.15 13.04
C ALA A 273 -2.93 -42.28 12.01
N ALA A 274 -1.90 -42.29 11.16
CA ALA A 274 -1.57 -43.47 10.38
C ALA A 274 -0.62 -44.35 11.22
N GLY A 275 -1.07 -45.58 11.48
CA GLY A 275 -0.18 -46.70 11.76
C GLY A 275 0.13 -46.98 13.23
N ARG A 276 -0.76 -47.69 13.92
CA ARG A 276 -0.35 -48.80 14.81
C ARG A 276 -1.30 -49.96 14.55
N GLY A 277 -0.74 -51.06 14.06
CA GLY A 277 -1.47 -52.28 13.76
C GLY A 277 -2.02 -52.90 15.04
N GLU A 278 -3.26 -53.38 14.97
CA GLU A 278 -3.77 -54.36 15.91
C GLU A 278 -3.29 -55.76 15.47
N PRO A 279 -2.79 -56.58 16.41
CA PRO A 279 -2.46 -57.96 16.13
C PRO A 279 -3.73 -58.82 16.05
N ALA A 280 -3.65 -59.84 15.20
CA ALA A 280 -4.66 -60.85 14.99
C ALA A 280 -5.19 -61.46 16.29
N ALA A 281 -6.51 -61.43 16.47
CA ALA A 281 -7.20 -62.25 17.46
C ALA A 281 -7.64 -63.56 16.79
N VAL A 282 -7.06 -64.62 17.33
CA VAL A 282 -7.26 -66.04 17.03
C VAL A 282 -8.71 -66.45 17.28
N ALA A 283 -9.19 -67.35 16.42
CA ALA A 283 -10.44 -68.06 16.54
C ALA A 283 -10.52 -68.86 17.83
N ASP A 284 -11.68 -68.85 18.49
CA ASP A 284 -12.09 -70.00 19.29
C ASP A 284 -13.55 -70.36 18.99
N ARG A 285 -13.72 -71.64 18.68
CA ARG A 285 -14.99 -72.36 18.59
C ARG A 285 -15.36 -72.78 20.00
N GLU A 286 -16.61 -72.57 20.42
CA GLU A 286 -17.51 -73.47 21.18
C GLU A 286 -18.90 -72.80 21.02
N GLY A 287 -20.03 -73.44 20.74
CA GLY A 287 -20.59 -74.70 21.23
C GLY A 287 -22.02 -74.35 21.67
N GLU A 288 -23.01 -75.09 21.13
CA GLU A 288 -24.48 -75.03 21.36
C GLU A 288 -25.34 -74.10 20.47
#